data_AF-A0A497JIA9-F1
#
_entry.id   AF-A0A497JIA9-F1
#
_cell.length_a   1.000
_cell.length_b   1.000
_cell.length_c   1.000
_cell.angle_alpha   90.00
_cell.angle_beta   90.00
_cell.angle_gamma   90.00
#
_symmetry.space_group_name_H-M   'P 1'
#
loop_
_entity.id
_entity.type
_entity.pdbx_description
1 polymer ?
#
loop_
_entity_poly.entity_id
_entity_poly.type
_entity_poly.pdbx_seq_one_letter_code
_entity_poly.pdbx_strand_id
1 'polypeptide(L)'
;MAREIIGSMEKFLENFPEIEKDVEKKAALETYFRIGGIVSAVRERGTVRINYPDYLRLKKQLEDIERQIKFLEEKKKFWEKKKFDAKVYDIKNKALMFFSPTFWKHLQKYFTDSEYKRAAETVKLPVEMVSEPKYKAMIEMFVNNEEYRKQLVETVNESIVYKSDKRVAKYAHTLQKFRLDTAEQNLNNINKKIEHLKEAKKAIKVIMKWLKES
;
A
#
# COMPACT_ATOMS: atom_id res chain seq x y z
N MET A 1 -25.83 -36.71 -23.91
CA MET A 1 -26.30 -36.29 -22.57
C MET A 1 -25.84 -34.87 -22.32
N ALA A 2 -26.75 -33.97 -21.94
CA ALA A 2 -26.42 -32.57 -21.69
C ALA A 2 -25.39 -32.48 -20.55
N ARG A 3 -24.27 -31.80 -20.83
CA ARG A 3 -23.21 -31.57 -19.85
C ARG A 3 -23.70 -30.48 -18.91
N GLU A 4 -24.15 -30.85 -17.72
CA GLU A 4 -24.60 -29.86 -16.74
C GLU A 4 -23.39 -28.99 -16.34
N ILE A 5 -23.60 -27.68 -16.41
CA ILE A 5 -22.61 -26.66 -16.07
C ILE A 5 -22.88 -26.26 -14.63
N ILE A 6 -21.94 -26.56 -13.74
CA ILE A 6 -22.07 -26.37 -12.30
C ILE A 6 -21.19 -25.19 -11.89
N GLY A 7 -21.80 -24.19 -11.24
CA GLY A 7 -21.15 -22.95 -10.80
C GLY A 7 -21.05 -22.78 -9.28
N SER A 8 -21.51 -23.76 -8.50
CA SER A 8 -21.45 -23.71 -7.03
C SER A 8 -21.12 -25.08 -6.44
N MET A 9 -20.52 -25.08 -5.25
CA MET A 9 -20.16 -26.31 -4.54
C MET A 9 -21.39 -27.12 -4.13
N GLU A 10 -22.46 -26.45 -3.70
CA GLU A 10 -23.72 -27.08 -3.28
C GLU A 10 -24.30 -27.96 -4.39
N LYS A 11 -24.49 -27.39 -5.59
CA LYS A 11 -24.96 -28.14 -6.77
C LYS A 11 -24.00 -29.23 -7.20
N PHE A 12 -22.70 -29.03 -6.99
CA PHE A 12 -21.71 -30.05 -7.30
C PHE A 12 -21.84 -31.27 -6.38
N LEU A 13 -22.05 -31.06 -5.08
CA LEU A 13 -22.20 -32.12 -4.09
C LEU A 13 -23.54 -32.85 -4.18
N GLU A 14 -24.61 -32.17 -4.62
CA GLU A 14 -25.89 -32.83 -4.94
C GLU A 14 -25.71 -33.91 -6.01
N ASN A 15 -24.93 -33.60 -7.05
CA ASN A 15 -24.66 -34.50 -8.17
C ASN A 15 -23.55 -35.53 -7.86
N PHE A 16 -22.59 -35.18 -6.99
CA PHE A 16 -21.38 -35.96 -6.72
C PHE A 16 -21.06 -36.00 -5.20
N PRO A 17 -21.91 -36.62 -4.37
CA PRO A 17 -21.75 -36.62 -2.90
C PRO A 17 -20.49 -37.33 -2.41
N GLU A 18 -19.91 -38.23 -3.21
CA GLU A 18 -18.65 -38.92 -2.91
C GLU A 18 -17.46 -37.94 -2.70
N ILE A 19 -17.53 -36.75 -3.29
CA ILE A 19 -16.48 -35.72 -3.18
C ILE A 19 -16.48 -35.06 -1.80
N GLU A 20 -17.57 -35.16 -1.03
CA GLU A 20 -17.63 -34.66 0.35
C GLU A 20 -16.55 -35.31 1.25
N LYS A 21 -16.15 -36.55 0.92
CA LYS A 21 -15.13 -37.30 1.65
C LYS A 21 -13.70 -36.99 1.19
N ASP A 22 -13.53 -36.39 0.02
CA ASP A 22 -12.21 -36.02 -0.53
C ASP A 22 -11.91 -34.56 -0.17
N VAL A 23 -11.24 -34.37 0.96
CA VAL A 23 -10.93 -33.04 1.53
C VAL A 23 -10.13 -32.17 0.57
N GLU A 24 -9.20 -32.75 -0.20
CA GLU A 24 -8.35 -32.01 -1.12
C GLU A 24 -9.14 -31.52 -2.34
N LYS A 25 -9.92 -32.42 -2.98
CA LYS A 25 -10.75 -32.07 -4.14
C LYS A 25 -11.88 -31.13 -3.75
N LYS A 26 -12.50 -31.33 -2.60
CA LYS A 26 -13.54 -30.45 -2.05
C LYS A 26 -13.02 -29.03 -1.87
N ALA A 27 -11.94 -28.85 -1.12
CA ALA A 27 -11.37 -27.53 -0.86
C ALA A 27 -10.90 -26.81 -2.14
N ALA A 28 -10.36 -27.57 -3.09
CA ALA A 28 -9.98 -27.04 -4.41
C ALA A 28 -11.20 -26.56 -5.21
N LEU A 29 -12.29 -27.33 -5.24
CA LEU A 29 -13.53 -26.95 -5.91
C LEU A 29 -14.19 -25.74 -5.25
N GLU A 30 -14.28 -25.71 -3.92
CA GLU A 30 -14.81 -24.55 -3.17
C GLU A 30 -14.05 -23.27 -3.53
N THR A 31 -12.71 -23.34 -3.54
CA THR A 31 -11.86 -22.21 -3.91
C THR A 31 -12.06 -21.84 -5.38
N TYR A 32 -12.18 -22.83 -6.28
CA TYR A 32 -12.38 -22.61 -7.71
C TYR A 32 -13.74 -21.95 -8.01
N PHE A 33 -14.82 -22.38 -7.37
CA PHE A 33 -16.13 -21.75 -7.49
C PHE A 33 -16.14 -20.34 -6.90
N ARG A 34 -15.48 -20.12 -5.75
CA ARG A 34 -15.36 -18.79 -5.12
C ARG A 34 -14.71 -17.75 -6.02
N ILE A 35 -13.79 -18.17 -6.89
CA ILE A 35 -13.17 -17.29 -7.89
C ILE A 35 -13.95 -17.20 -9.21
N GLY A 36 -15.18 -17.70 -9.25
CA GLY A 36 -16.05 -17.69 -10.44
C GLY A 36 -15.74 -18.80 -11.45
N GLY A 37 -14.98 -19.81 -11.05
CA GLY A 37 -14.76 -21.02 -11.83
C GLY A 37 -16.05 -21.79 -12.05
N ILE A 38 -16.11 -22.54 -13.14
CA ILE A 38 -17.27 -23.32 -13.53
C ILE A 38 -16.78 -24.70 -13.94
N VAL A 39 -17.49 -25.74 -13.50
CA VAL A 39 -17.10 -27.13 -13.72
C VAL A 39 -18.23 -27.87 -14.44
N SER A 40 -17.87 -28.73 -15.37
CA SER A 40 -18.76 -29.80 -15.83
C SER A 40 -18.07 -31.13 -15.56
N ALA A 41 -18.78 -32.03 -14.90
CA ALA A 41 -18.28 -33.35 -14.54
C ALA A 41 -19.29 -34.42 -14.91
N VAL A 42 -18.81 -35.65 -15.09
CA VAL A 42 -19.61 -36.84 -15.34
C VAL A 42 -19.13 -37.97 -14.44
N ARG A 43 -20.02 -38.90 -14.11
CA ARG A 43 -19.65 -40.15 -13.47
C ARG A 43 -19.24 -41.15 -14.56
N GLU A 44 -17.98 -41.56 -14.57
CA GLU A 44 -17.44 -42.55 -15.50
C GLU A 44 -16.87 -43.71 -14.69
N ARG A 45 -17.35 -44.94 -14.90
CA ARG A 45 -16.89 -46.15 -14.18
C ARG A 45 -16.87 -46.03 -12.64
N GLY A 46 -17.82 -45.26 -12.08
CA GLY A 46 -17.93 -45.05 -10.63
C GLY A 46 -17.01 -43.97 -10.06
N THR A 47 -16.19 -43.30 -10.88
CA THR A 47 -15.39 -42.14 -10.48
C THR A 47 -15.93 -40.86 -11.11
N VAL A 48 -15.74 -39.74 -10.43
CA VAL A 48 -16.12 -38.41 -10.92
C VAL A 48 -14.99 -37.89 -11.80
N ARG A 49 -15.32 -37.64 -13.07
CA ARG A 49 -14.42 -37.09 -14.08
C ARG A 49 -14.84 -35.68 -14.44
N ILE A 50 -13.91 -34.73 -14.36
CA ILE A 50 -14.11 -33.37 -14.84
C ILE A 50 -13.91 -33.34 -16.36
N ASN A 51 -14.90 -32.82 -17.09
CA ASN A 51 -14.87 -32.61 -18.54
C ASN A 51 -14.61 -31.15 -18.93
N TYR A 52 -14.91 -30.22 -18.03
CA TYR A 52 -14.66 -28.80 -18.19
C TYR A 52 -14.38 -28.19 -16.81
N PRO A 53 -13.42 -27.25 -16.66
CA PRO A 53 -12.53 -26.72 -17.70
C PRO A 53 -11.56 -27.79 -18.23
N ASP A 54 -11.07 -27.60 -19.46
CA ASP A 54 -10.00 -28.44 -19.98
C ASP A 54 -8.63 -28.07 -19.39
N TYR A 55 -7.64 -28.94 -19.59
CA TYR A 55 -6.30 -28.74 -19.06
C TYR A 55 -5.62 -27.47 -19.60
N LEU A 56 -5.84 -27.15 -20.88
CA LEU A 56 -5.23 -25.98 -21.54
C LEU A 56 -5.76 -24.66 -20.95
N ARG A 57 -7.07 -24.59 -20.68
CA ARG A 57 -7.70 -23.46 -20.03
C ARG A 57 -7.19 -23.26 -18.62
N LEU A 58 -7.10 -24.34 -17.83
CA LEU A 58 -6.54 -24.26 -16.49
C LEU A 58 -5.07 -23.84 -16.50
N LYS A 59 -4.27 -24.33 -17.46
CA LYS A 59 -2.89 -23.90 -17.66
C LYS A 59 -2.81 -22.40 -17.94
N LYS A 60 -3.65 -21.88 -18.83
CA LYS A 60 -3.71 -20.43 -19.11
C LYS A 60 -4.11 -19.62 -17.88
N GLN A 61 -5.13 -20.06 -17.13
CA GLN A 61 -5.53 -19.42 -15.87
C GLN A 61 -4.38 -19.42 -14.85
N LEU A 62 -3.62 -20.52 -14.77
CA LEU A 62 -2.45 -20.62 -13.90
C LEU A 62 -1.35 -19.62 -14.28
N GLU A 63 -1.03 -19.51 -15.57
CA GLU A 63 -0.06 -18.55 -16.10
C GLU A 63 -0.50 -17.10 -15.81
N ASP A 64 -1.78 -16.78 -16.00
CA ASP A 64 -2.33 -15.46 -15.70
C ASP A 64 -2.24 -15.12 -14.20
N ILE A 65 -2.56 -16.08 -13.32
CA ILE A 65 -2.39 -15.93 -11.87
C ILE A 65 -0.93 -15.70 -11.51
N GLU A 66 0.01 -16.45 -12.08
CA GLU A 66 1.44 -16.29 -11.82
C GLU A 66 1.95 -14.91 -12.26
N ARG A 67 1.50 -14.41 -13.41
CA ARG A 67 1.81 -13.04 -13.86
C ARG A 67 1.25 -12.00 -12.89
N GLN A 68 0.01 -12.17 -12.43
CA GLN A 68 -0.60 -11.25 -11.46
C GLN A 68 0.12 -11.25 -10.12
N ILE A 69 0.52 -12.41 -9.60
CA ILE A 69 1.32 -12.52 -8.37
C ILE A 69 2.62 -11.75 -8.53
N LYS A 70 3.38 -11.99 -9.60
CA LYS A 70 4.66 -11.31 -9.86
C LYS A 70 4.49 -9.78 -9.90
N PHE A 71 3.48 -9.31 -10.62
CA PHE A 71 3.16 -7.88 -10.69
C PHE A 71 2.81 -7.28 -9.32
N LEU A 72 2.05 -8.00 -8.50
CA LEU A 72 1.70 -7.56 -7.14
C LEU A 72 2.92 -7.58 -6.21
N GLU A 73 3.83 -8.54 -6.35
CA GLU A 73 5.09 -8.57 -5.59
C GLU A 73 6.01 -7.40 -5.92
N GLU A 74 6.10 -7.00 -7.19
CA GLU A 74 6.81 -5.79 -7.59
C GLU A 74 6.18 -4.53 -6.97
N LYS A 75 4.85 -4.43 -7.01
CA LYS A 75 4.12 -3.35 -6.31
C LYS A 75 4.33 -3.39 -4.80
N LYS A 76 4.40 -4.57 -4.19
CA LYS A 76 4.69 -4.74 -2.76
C LYS A 76 6.05 -4.13 -2.42
N LYS A 77 7.10 -4.48 -3.17
CA LYS A 77 8.45 -3.90 -2.98
C LYS A 77 8.46 -2.37 -3.10
N PHE A 78 7.71 -1.82 -4.06
CA PHE A 78 7.55 -0.38 -4.19
C PHE A 78 6.96 0.26 -2.93
N TRP A 79 5.87 -0.31 -2.40
CA TRP A 79 5.21 0.20 -1.19
C TRP A 79 6.02 -0.04 0.08
N GLU A 80 6.77 -1.14 0.18
CA GLU A 80 7.73 -1.38 1.27
C GLU A 80 8.81 -0.30 1.28
N LYS A 81 9.36 0.04 0.11
CA LYS A 81 10.30 1.16 -0.03
C LYS A 81 9.67 2.49 0.40
N LYS A 82 8.44 2.78 -0.03
CA LYS A 82 7.72 4.00 0.40
C LYS A 82 7.46 4.03 1.90
N LYS A 83 7.11 2.90 2.52
CA LYS A 83 6.93 2.79 3.98
C LYS A 83 8.27 3.00 4.70
N PHE A 84 9.34 2.40 4.20
CA PHE A 84 10.68 2.59 4.74
C PHE A 84 11.12 4.06 4.66
N ASP A 85 11.03 4.67 3.48
CA ASP A 85 11.37 6.08 3.25
C ASP A 85 10.59 7.00 4.19
N ALA A 86 9.29 6.73 4.42
CA ALA A 86 8.46 7.51 5.32
C ALA A 86 8.81 7.29 6.81
N LYS A 87 9.26 6.08 7.21
CA LYS A 87 9.72 5.79 8.57
C LYS A 87 11.05 6.48 8.89
N VAL A 88 11.99 6.44 7.95
CA VAL A 88 13.32 7.03 8.15
C VAL A 88 13.35 8.53 7.85
N TYR A 89 12.24 9.09 7.34
CA TYR A 89 12.12 10.50 6.98
C TYR A 89 12.54 11.44 8.12
N ASP A 90 11.95 11.29 9.30
CA ASP A 90 12.28 12.14 10.45
C ASP A 90 13.73 12.00 10.89
N ILE A 91 14.25 10.77 10.91
CA ILE A 91 15.62 10.49 11.33
C ILE A 91 16.60 11.15 10.36
N LYS A 92 16.36 10.96 9.06
CA LYS A 92 17.19 11.54 8.00
C LYS A 92 17.13 13.06 8.01
N ASN A 93 15.94 13.65 8.14
CA ASN A 93 15.79 15.10 8.18
C ASN A 93 16.40 15.71 9.43
N LYS A 94 16.22 15.09 10.60
CA LYS A 94 16.89 15.53 11.84
C LYS A 94 18.41 15.45 11.72
N ALA A 95 18.95 14.37 11.15
CA ALA A 95 20.39 14.25 10.94
C ALA A 95 20.90 15.36 9.99
N LEU A 96 20.24 15.54 8.84
CA LEU A 96 20.61 16.56 7.86
C LEU A 96 20.44 17.99 8.39
N MET A 97 19.52 18.21 9.32
CA MET A 97 19.30 19.52 9.95
C MET A 97 20.56 19.98 10.69
N PHE A 98 21.21 19.09 11.44
CA PHE A 98 22.44 19.42 12.17
C PHE A 98 23.62 19.74 11.25
N PHE A 99 23.62 19.25 10.00
CA PHE A 99 24.63 19.60 9.01
C PHE A 99 24.31 20.89 8.24
N SER A 100 23.15 21.51 8.47
CA SER A 100 22.76 22.74 7.81
C SER A 100 23.38 23.97 8.51
N PRO A 101 24.19 24.80 7.84
CA PRO A 101 24.68 26.05 8.42
C PRO A 101 23.55 27.00 8.83
N THR A 102 22.46 26.98 8.07
CA THR A 102 21.25 27.78 8.32
C THR A 102 20.60 27.43 9.66
N PHE A 103 20.65 26.15 10.08
CA PHE A 103 20.15 25.73 11.39
C PHE A 103 20.93 26.39 12.52
N TRP A 104 22.26 26.34 12.47
CA TRP A 104 23.11 26.93 13.49
C TRP A 104 23.00 28.45 13.52
N LYS A 105 22.88 29.09 12.35
CA LYS A 105 22.64 30.53 12.24
C LYS A 105 21.30 30.94 12.84
N HIS A 106 20.25 30.13 12.64
CA HIS A 106 18.97 30.34 13.31
C HIS A 106 19.13 30.28 14.84
N LEU A 107 19.76 29.22 15.36
CA LEU A 107 19.96 29.06 16.80
C LEU A 107 20.75 30.24 17.39
N GLN A 108 21.86 30.63 16.77
CA GLN A 108 22.66 31.77 17.20
C GLN A 108 21.79 33.03 17.31
N LYS A 109 21.10 33.40 16.23
CA LYS A 109 20.22 34.59 16.20
C LYS A 109 19.09 34.49 17.22
N TYR A 110 18.51 33.31 17.40
CA TYR A 110 17.44 33.08 18.37
C TYR A 110 17.87 33.40 19.81
N PHE A 111 19.14 33.14 20.16
CA PHE A 111 19.68 33.44 21.48
C PHE A 111 20.27 34.84 21.61
N THR A 112 20.82 35.42 20.53
CA THR A 112 21.55 36.69 20.59
C THR A 112 20.72 37.91 20.16
N ASP A 113 19.67 37.73 19.37
CA ASP A 113 18.85 38.80 18.79
C ASP A 113 17.39 38.68 19.27
N SER A 114 17.00 39.62 20.14
CA SER A 114 15.66 39.65 20.74
C SER A 114 14.54 39.94 19.74
N GLU A 115 14.80 40.71 18.68
CA GLU A 115 13.82 41.01 17.63
C GLU A 115 13.62 39.76 16.77
N TYR A 116 14.72 39.11 16.38
CA TYR A 116 14.68 37.84 15.66
C TYR A 116 13.93 36.76 16.43
N LYS A 117 14.22 36.62 17.74
CA LYS A 117 13.54 35.66 18.61
C LYS A 117 12.02 35.86 18.58
N ARG A 118 11.54 37.10 18.78
CA ARG A 118 10.11 37.42 18.73
C ARG A 118 9.49 37.10 17.38
N ALA A 119 10.17 37.42 16.29
CA ALA A 119 9.72 37.09 14.94
C ALA A 119 9.61 35.57 14.73
N ALA A 120 10.61 34.81 15.17
CA ALA A 120 10.65 33.34 15.07
C ALA A 120 9.54 32.69 15.90
N GLU A 121 9.30 33.17 17.12
CA GLU A 121 8.22 32.70 18.01
C GLU A 121 6.83 33.03 17.43
N THR A 122 6.68 34.19 16.78
CA THR A 122 5.42 34.62 16.16
C THR A 122 5.05 33.75 14.97
N VAL A 123 6.01 33.50 14.08
CA VAL A 123 5.83 32.70 12.86
C VAL A 123 5.88 31.19 13.16
N LYS A 124 6.37 30.80 14.36
CA LYS A 124 6.64 29.40 14.73
C LYS A 124 7.40 28.68 13.62
N LEU A 125 8.55 29.23 13.26
CA LEU A 125 9.36 28.77 12.13
C LEU A 125 9.75 27.28 12.33
N PRO A 126 9.44 26.40 11.37
CA PRO A 126 9.77 24.96 11.46
C PRO A 126 11.22 24.73 11.05
N VAL A 127 12.17 25.22 11.86
CA VAL A 127 13.61 25.15 11.57
C VAL A 127 14.10 23.70 11.42
N GLU A 128 13.42 22.75 12.06
CA GLU A 128 13.67 21.33 11.93
C GLU A 128 13.50 20.79 10.50
N MET A 129 12.80 21.53 9.64
CA MET A 129 12.58 21.22 8.23
C MET A 129 13.55 21.95 7.30
N VAL A 130 14.61 22.57 7.81
CA VAL A 130 15.62 23.31 7.01
C VAL A 130 16.26 22.44 5.92
N SER A 131 16.32 21.13 6.14
CA SER A 131 16.88 20.17 5.19
C SER A 131 15.86 19.66 4.16
N GLU A 132 14.59 20.00 4.31
CA GLU A 132 13.55 19.65 3.36
C GLU A 132 13.54 20.64 2.19
N PRO A 133 13.68 20.19 0.92
CA PRO A 133 13.70 21.09 -0.23
C PRO A 133 12.51 22.04 -0.31
N LYS A 134 11.34 21.60 0.17
CA LYS A 134 10.10 22.38 0.19
C LYS A 134 10.17 23.60 1.12
N TYR A 135 10.83 23.48 2.27
CA TYR A 135 10.85 24.53 3.31
C TYR A 135 12.20 25.24 3.41
N LYS A 136 13.26 24.65 2.86
CA LYS A 136 14.63 25.16 2.90
C LYS A 136 14.73 26.63 2.47
N ALA A 137 14.23 26.97 1.29
CA ALA A 137 14.34 28.33 0.76
C ALA A 137 13.65 29.38 1.66
N MET A 138 12.46 29.05 2.17
CA MET A 138 11.72 29.91 3.08
C MET A 138 12.49 30.12 4.40
N ILE A 139 13.05 29.04 4.96
CA ILE A 139 13.82 29.10 6.22
C ILE A 139 15.12 29.90 6.01
N GLU A 140 15.82 29.68 4.89
CA GLU A 140 17.01 30.43 4.53
C GLU A 140 16.72 31.93 4.36
N MET A 141 15.63 32.26 3.66
CA MET A 141 15.19 33.65 3.51
C MET A 141 14.83 34.28 4.86
N PHE A 142 14.10 33.58 5.72
CA PHE A 142 13.76 34.07 7.05
C PHE A 142 14.99 34.35 7.93
N VAL A 143 16.00 33.46 7.87
CA VAL A 143 17.24 33.59 8.64
C VAL A 143 18.13 34.71 8.11
N ASN A 144 18.21 34.88 6.79
CA ASN A 144 19.18 35.75 6.15
C ASN A 144 18.65 37.12 5.73
N ASN A 145 17.34 37.26 5.50
CA ASN A 145 16.71 38.48 5.02
C ASN A 145 15.73 39.04 6.06
N GLU A 146 16.03 40.22 6.58
CA GLU A 146 15.23 40.92 7.59
C GLU A 146 13.89 41.43 7.04
N GLU A 147 13.88 41.97 5.83
CA GLU A 147 12.67 42.49 5.20
C GLU A 147 11.66 41.37 4.95
N TYR A 148 12.13 40.25 4.40
CA TYR A 148 11.32 39.05 4.21
C TYR A 148 10.76 38.53 5.55
N ARG A 149 11.58 38.55 6.61
CA ARG A 149 11.15 38.15 7.96
C ARG A 149 10.02 39.04 8.47
N LYS A 150 10.12 40.36 8.31
CA LYS A 150 9.07 41.31 8.72
C LYS A 150 7.77 41.08 7.94
N GLN A 151 7.86 40.94 6.62
CA GLN A 151 6.70 40.63 5.76
C GLN A 151 6.04 39.30 6.14
N LEU A 152 6.82 38.27 6.49
CA LEU A 152 6.27 36.98 6.92
C LEU A 152 5.56 37.07 8.26
N VAL A 153 6.10 37.85 9.22
CA VAL A 153 5.45 38.12 10.51
C VAL A 153 4.11 38.83 10.32
N GLU A 154 4.08 39.86 9.47
CA GLU A 154 2.86 40.60 9.12
C GLU A 154 1.83 39.66 8.47
N THR A 155 2.25 38.90 7.45
CA THR A 155 1.39 37.92 6.77
C THR A 155 0.79 36.89 7.73
N VAL A 156 1.57 36.36 8.68
CA VAL A 156 1.09 35.36 9.65
C VAL A 156 0.11 35.97 10.65
N ASN A 157 0.25 37.26 10.98
CA ASN A 157 -0.66 37.94 11.90
C ASN A 157 -1.97 38.39 11.23
N GLU A 158 -1.91 38.82 9.97
CA GLU A 158 -3.04 39.42 9.26
C GLU A 158 -3.84 38.42 8.43
N SER A 159 -3.19 37.35 7.94
CA SER A 159 -3.85 36.37 7.08
C SER A 159 -4.89 35.55 7.83
N ILE A 160 -6.08 35.46 7.24
CA ILE A 160 -7.18 34.58 7.69
C ILE A 160 -6.72 33.12 7.78
N VAL A 161 -5.79 32.70 6.91
CA VAL A 161 -5.29 31.33 6.84
C VAL A 161 -4.47 30.95 8.07
N TYR A 162 -3.73 31.91 8.66
CA TYR A 162 -2.83 31.67 9.80
C TYR A 162 -3.40 32.16 11.14
N LYS A 163 -4.55 32.87 11.12
CA LYS A 163 -5.21 33.43 12.30
C LYS A 163 -5.51 32.41 13.41
N SER A 164 -5.82 31.16 13.04
CA SER A 164 -6.11 30.07 13.99
C SER A 164 -4.91 29.19 14.34
N ASP A 165 -3.90 29.10 13.47
CA ASP A 165 -2.65 28.39 13.72
C ASP A 165 -1.50 29.03 12.93
N LYS A 166 -0.62 29.72 13.65
CA LYS A 166 0.48 30.49 13.08
C LYS A 166 1.62 29.63 12.50
N ARG A 167 1.56 28.30 12.61
CA ARG A 167 2.63 27.39 12.14
C ARG A 167 2.66 27.28 10.62
N VAL A 168 3.78 27.70 10.02
CA VAL A 168 3.95 27.70 8.55
C VAL A 168 4.08 26.30 7.94
N ALA A 169 4.51 25.27 8.71
CA ALA A 169 4.55 23.88 8.26
C ALA A 169 3.60 22.94 9.04
N LYS A 170 2.42 23.45 9.43
CA LYS A 170 1.38 22.72 10.19
C LYS A 170 1.12 21.29 9.70
N TYR A 171 1.14 21.08 8.37
CA TYR A 171 0.75 19.81 7.75
C TYR A 171 1.90 18.85 7.46
N ALA A 172 3.16 19.19 7.76
CA ALA A 172 4.28 18.33 7.39
C ALA A 172 4.26 16.97 8.14
N HIS A 173 4.07 17.00 9.46
CA HIS A 173 3.92 15.77 10.26
C HIS A 173 2.64 15.00 9.93
N THR A 174 1.53 15.70 9.68
CA THR A 174 0.27 15.08 9.24
C THR A 174 0.44 14.37 7.89
N LEU A 175 1.18 14.99 6.96
CA LEU A 175 1.46 14.42 5.64
C LEU A 175 2.34 13.16 5.75
N GLN A 176 3.30 13.14 6.66
CA GLN A 176 4.14 11.96 6.88
C GLN A 176 3.34 10.81 7.48
N LYS A 177 2.51 11.06 8.49
CA LYS A 177 1.59 10.05 9.05
C LYS A 177 0.66 9.52 7.96
N PHE A 178 0.08 10.41 7.16
CA PHE A 178 -0.76 10.04 6.01
C PHE A 178 -0.02 9.16 5.00
N ARG A 179 1.26 9.45 4.69
CA ARG A 179 2.09 8.62 3.80
C ARG A 179 2.33 7.23 4.38
N LEU A 180 2.57 7.12 5.68
CA LEU A 180 2.74 5.83 6.37
C LEU A 180 1.45 5.01 6.35
N ASP A 181 0.33 5.62 6.74
CA ASP A 181 -0.99 4.97 6.77
C ASP A 181 -1.39 4.49 5.37
N THR A 182 -1.19 5.34 4.36
CA THR A 182 -1.44 5.00 2.94
C THR A 182 -0.58 3.83 2.49
N ALA A 183 0.71 3.83 2.82
CA ALA A 183 1.61 2.73 2.44
C ALA A 183 1.22 1.41 3.12
N GLU A 184 0.83 1.46 4.39
CA GLU A 184 0.38 0.30 5.15
C GLU A 184 -0.94 -0.29 4.63
N GLN A 185 -1.93 0.56 4.34
CA GLN A 185 -3.18 0.13 3.72
C GLN A 185 -2.94 -0.54 2.36
N ASN A 186 -2.09 0.05 1.52
CA ASN A 186 -1.74 -0.54 0.23
C ASN A 186 -1.02 -1.89 0.37
N LEU A 187 -0.08 -2.00 1.31
CA LEU A 187 0.62 -3.27 1.59
C LEU A 187 -0.35 -4.36 2.06
N ASN A 188 -1.27 -4.03 2.97
CA ASN A 188 -2.27 -4.97 3.47
C ASN A 188 -3.18 -5.45 2.33
N ASN A 189 -3.64 -4.53 1.47
CA ASN A 189 -4.46 -4.88 0.31
C ASN A 189 -3.71 -5.76 -0.70
N ILE A 190 -2.44 -5.46 -0.97
CA ILE A 190 -1.60 -6.26 -1.87
C ILE A 190 -1.36 -7.65 -1.29
N ASN A 191 -1.01 -7.77 0.00
CA ASN A 191 -0.80 -9.06 0.65
C ASN A 191 -2.06 -9.93 0.60
N LYS A 192 -3.24 -9.37 0.91
CA LYS A 192 -4.52 -10.10 0.80
C LYS A 192 -4.77 -10.61 -0.63
N LYS A 193 -4.50 -9.78 -1.65
CA LYS A 193 -4.65 -10.18 -3.06
C LYS A 193 -3.68 -11.29 -3.45
N ILE A 194 -2.42 -11.22 -3.01
CA ILE A 194 -1.41 -12.24 -3.26
C ILE A 194 -1.83 -13.57 -2.63
N GLU A 195 -2.27 -13.57 -1.37
CA GLU A 195 -2.71 -14.80 -0.69
C GLU A 195 -3.92 -15.42 -1.39
N HIS A 196 -4.93 -14.61 -1.75
CA HIS A 196 -6.07 -15.11 -2.52
C HIS A 196 -5.66 -15.72 -3.87
N LEU A 197 -4.69 -15.12 -4.58
CA LEU A 197 -4.16 -15.68 -5.83
C LEU A 197 -3.35 -16.96 -5.60
N LYS A 198 -2.62 -17.10 -4.49
CA LYS A 198 -1.91 -18.33 -4.14
C LYS A 198 -2.87 -19.48 -3.81
N GLU A 199 -3.96 -19.19 -3.11
CA GLU A 199 -5.03 -20.15 -2.86
C GLU A 199 -5.66 -20.62 -4.17
N ALA A 200 -6.03 -19.68 -5.06
CA ALA A 200 -6.54 -19.98 -6.39
C ALA A 200 -5.56 -20.83 -7.22
N LYS A 201 -4.26 -20.49 -7.17
CA LYS A 201 -3.18 -21.25 -7.81
C LYS A 201 -3.13 -22.69 -7.31
N LYS A 202 -3.23 -22.90 -6.00
CA LYS A 202 -3.23 -24.23 -5.38
C LYS A 202 -4.45 -25.03 -5.82
N ALA A 203 -5.64 -24.44 -5.78
CA ALA A 203 -6.89 -25.05 -6.22
C ALA A 203 -6.84 -25.50 -7.69
N ILE A 204 -6.38 -24.61 -8.60
CA ILE A 204 -6.24 -24.94 -10.03
C ILE A 204 -5.28 -26.11 -10.23
N LYS A 205 -4.15 -26.16 -9.50
CA LYS A 205 -3.20 -27.27 -9.60
C LYS A 205 -3.83 -28.62 -9.19
N VAL A 206 -4.67 -28.63 -8.15
CA VAL A 206 -5.40 -29.84 -7.73
C VAL A 206 -6.39 -30.28 -8.82
N ILE A 207 -7.16 -29.34 -9.38
CA ILE A 207 -8.11 -29.65 -10.47
C ILE A 207 -7.36 -30.16 -11.72
N MET A 208 -6.23 -29.56 -12.07
CA MET A 208 -5.37 -30.03 -13.16
C MET A 208 -4.83 -31.44 -12.93
N LYS A 209 -4.49 -31.80 -11.68
CA LYS A 209 -4.06 -33.15 -11.31
C LYS A 209 -5.21 -34.13 -11.47
N TRP A 210 -6.40 -33.78 -10.99
CA TRP A 210 -7.60 -34.60 -11.13
C TRP A 210 -7.97 -34.85 -12.59
N LEU A 211 -7.85 -33.84 -13.47
CA LEU A 211 -8.04 -34.01 -14.91
C LEU A 211 -7.08 -35.02 -15.56
N LYS A 212 -5.87 -35.21 -15.02
CA LYS A 212 -4.91 -36.20 -15.51
C LYS A 212 -5.18 -37.61 -14.99
N GLU A 213 -5.80 -37.71 -13.82
CA GLU A 213 -6.17 -38.98 -13.18
C GLU A 213 -7.47 -39.56 -13.73
N SER A 214 -8.23 -38.79 -14.52
CA SER A 214 -9.56 -39.16 -15.04
C SER A 214 -9.57 -39.46 -16.54
#